data_AF-A0A132ALJ0-F1
#
_entry.id   AF-A0A132ALJ0-F1
#
_cell.length_a   1.000
_cell.length_b   1.000
_cell.length_c   1.000
_cell.angle_alpha   90.00
_cell.angle_beta   90.00
_cell.angle_gamma   90.00
#
_symmetry.space_group_name_H-M   'P 1'
#
loop_
_entity.id
_entity.type
_entity.pdbx_description
1 polymer ?
#
loop_
_entity_poly.entity_id
_entity_poly.type
_entity_poly.pdbx_seq_one_letter_code
_entity_poly.pdbx_strand_id
1 'polypeptide(L)'
;MKLRELALIESELERVRAEFENDSLVRSKQISFDDFYRMDSIREWNLDRNHSSKTRPSSLSFRYCCYFLVLILILAYLGRSIDFYSYRRRSQSNCLVPLPNYLQNAFVPAQDCRFCREITEIKRERSISSEEFSKKYAYTKVPVIITDAQVNWTAQQIFNFDFFKNLYLNGDKNEKDGGSPLGGKNCQFFPYKTEFHSLKQAFRMDPYRANYSIGTEPWYFGWSNCDHRIANKLRRHYGRPYFLPNDSESIRTDWIFMGTPNNGAHMHVSLEASSTDNNFSNSISNLE
;
A
#
# COMPACT_ATOMS: atom_id res chain seq x y z
N MET A 1 32.87 93.56 -21.22
CA MET A 1 31.91 93.06 -20.20
C MET A 1 32.12 93.87 -18.93
N LYS A 2 31.11 94.62 -18.49
CA LYS A 2 31.26 95.64 -17.42
C LYS A 2 31.24 94.96 -16.06
N LEU A 3 32.07 95.41 -15.10
CA LEU A 3 32.23 94.86 -13.74
C LEU A 3 30.91 94.54 -12.97
N ARG A 4 29.79 95.19 -13.32
CA ARG A 4 28.47 94.90 -12.73
C ARG A 4 27.87 93.55 -13.14
N GLU A 5 28.18 93.04 -14.33
CA GLU A 5 27.66 91.74 -14.79
C GLU A 5 28.38 90.57 -14.10
N LEU A 6 29.67 90.72 -13.77
CA LEU A 6 30.43 89.70 -13.05
C LEU A 6 29.94 89.54 -11.60
N ALA A 7 29.67 90.64 -10.90
CA ALA A 7 29.13 90.59 -9.54
C ALA A 7 27.72 89.95 -9.47
N LEU A 8 26.91 90.13 -10.51
CA LEU A 8 25.58 89.53 -10.60
C LEU A 8 25.68 88.01 -10.82
N ILE A 9 26.63 87.57 -11.65
CA ILE A 9 26.89 86.15 -11.92
C ILE A 9 27.44 85.46 -10.68
N GLU A 10 28.39 86.07 -9.95
CA GLU A 10 28.91 85.51 -8.70
C GLU A 10 27.82 85.39 -7.62
N SER A 11 26.94 86.39 -7.51
CA SER A 11 25.81 86.34 -6.58
C SER A 11 24.81 85.22 -6.87
N GLU A 12 24.52 84.95 -8.15
CA GLU A 12 23.63 83.84 -8.53
C GLU A 12 24.31 82.48 -8.33
N LEU A 13 25.63 82.38 -8.59
CA LEU A 13 26.39 81.16 -8.37
C LEU A 13 26.41 80.76 -6.89
N GLU A 14 26.61 81.71 -5.99
CA GLU A 14 26.59 81.46 -4.54
C GLU A 14 25.18 81.09 -4.05
N ARG A 15 24.12 81.68 -4.63
CA ARG A 15 22.73 81.31 -4.31
C ARG A 15 22.44 79.86 -4.72
N VAL A 16 22.80 79.48 -5.94
CA VAL A 16 22.59 78.12 -6.45
C VAL A 16 23.41 77.10 -5.66
N ARG A 17 24.63 77.45 -5.25
CA ARG A 17 25.46 76.63 -4.36
C ARG A 17 24.79 76.42 -3.00
N ALA A 18 24.25 77.47 -2.39
CA ALA A 18 23.56 77.37 -1.11
C ALA A 18 22.29 76.52 -1.17
N GLU A 19 21.51 76.60 -2.25
CA GLU A 19 20.35 75.70 -2.47
C GLU A 19 20.79 74.25 -2.64
N PHE A 20 21.87 73.99 -3.38
CA PHE A 20 22.40 72.64 -3.60
C PHE A 20 22.89 71.99 -2.30
N GLU A 21 23.61 72.71 -1.44
CA GLU A 21 24.10 72.19 -0.15
C GLU A 21 22.98 71.95 0.88
N ASN A 22 21.82 72.59 0.69
CA ASN A 22 20.67 72.42 1.57
C ASN A 22 19.75 71.25 1.12
N ASP A 23 20.00 70.65 -0.04
CA ASP A 23 19.24 69.51 -0.54
C ASP A 23 19.50 68.24 0.31
N SER A 24 18.41 67.57 0.67
CA SER A 24 18.41 66.37 1.50
C SER A 24 19.27 65.22 0.96
N LEU A 25 19.45 65.11 -0.36
CA LEU A 25 20.22 64.06 -1.04
C LEU A 25 21.73 64.30 -1.01
N VAL A 26 22.14 65.57 -1.01
CA VAL A 26 23.55 65.97 -0.84
C VAL A 26 23.96 65.76 0.62
N ARG A 27 23.08 66.11 1.57
CA ARG A 27 23.31 65.91 3.01
C ARG A 27 23.39 64.45 3.43
N SER A 28 22.68 63.55 2.75
CA SER A 28 22.79 62.10 3.00
C SER A 28 24.03 61.47 2.35
N LYS A 29 24.91 62.26 1.70
CA LYS A 29 26.12 61.83 0.97
C LYS A 29 25.86 60.82 -0.15
N GLN A 30 24.66 60.82 -0.73
CA GLN A 30 24.34 59.93 -1.85
C GLN A 30 24.89 60.43 -3.18
N ILE A 31 25.20 61.73 -3.31
CA ILE A 31 25.77 62.34 -4.52
C ILE A 31 26.83 63.37 -4.08
N SER A 32 27.98 63.42 -4.76
CA SER A 32 29.02 64.42 -4.51
C SER A 32 28.88 65.64 -5.45
N PHE A 33 29.51 66.76 -5.08
CA PHE A 33 29.49 67.97 -5.91
C PHE A 33 30.14 67.75 -7.29
N ASP A 34 31.16 66.90 -7.36
CA ASP A 34 31.84 66.54 -8.62
C ASP A 34 30.93 65.74 -9.57
N ASP A 35 29.94 65.01 -9.03
CA ASP A 35 28.98 64.25 -9.84
C ASP A 35 27.94 65.19 -10.47
N PHE A 36 27.55 66.26 -9.75
CA PHE A 36 26.65 67.29 -10.29
C PHE A 36 27.29 68.09 -11.43
N TYR A 37 28.59 68.38 -11.33
CA TYR A 37 29.33 69.10 -12.37
C TYR A 37 29.47 68.31 -13.68
N ARG A 38 29.28 66.99 -13.62
CA ARG A 38 29.32 66.08 -14.79
C ARG A 38 27.97 65.85 -15.44
N MET A 39 26.89 66.42 -14.92
CA MET A 39 25.55 66.27 -15.50
C MET A 39 25.30 67.38 -16.53
N ASP A 40 25.01 67.00 -17.78
CA ASP A 40 24.94 67.94 -18.90
C ASP A 40 23.68 68.83 -18.89
N SER A 41 22.67 68.55 -18.03
CA SER A 41 21.58 69.51 -17.77
C SER A 41 20.76 69.24 -16.48
N ILE A 42 20.15 70.29 -15.93
CA ILE A 42 19.15 70.25 -14.81
C ILE A 42 17.93 69.35 -15.13
N ARG A 43 17.70 69.05 -16.42
CA ARG A 43 16.60 68.18 -16.86
C ARG A 43 16.86 66.71 -16.54
N GLU A 44 18.11 66.26 -16.53
CA GLU A 44 18.49 64.91 -16.08
C GLU A 44 18.30 64.74 -14.57
N TRP A 45 18.62 65.77 -13.79
CA TRP A 45 18.40 65.79 -12.34
C TRP A 45 16.92 65.61 -11.95
N ASN A 46 15.98 66.18 -12.72
CA ASN A 46 14.55 65.99 -12.48
C ASN A 46 14.05 64.58 -12.87
N LEU A 47 14.69 63.92 -13.85
CA LEU A 47 14.32 62.58 -14.29
C LEU A 47 14.76 61.50 -13.28
N ASP A 48 15.95 61.64 -12.70
CA ASP A 48 16.45 60.72 -11.67
C ASP A 48 15.69 60.84 -10.34
N ARG A 49 15.23 62.05 -9.98
CA ARG A 49 14.37 62.27 -8.82
C ARG A 49 13.08 61.45 -8.88
N ASN A 50 12.51 61.27 -10.08
CA ASN A 50 11.30 60.50 -10.30
C ASN A 50 11.54 58.97 -10.40
N HIS A 51 12.76 58.54 -10.70
CA HIS A 51 13.08 57.11 -10.79
C HIS A 51 13.44 56.49 -9.43
N SER A 52 13.95 57.30 -8.50
CA SER A 52 14.28 56.88 -7.12
C SER A 52 13.05 56.84 -6.18
N SER A 53 11.91 57.39 -6.60
CA SER A 53 10.65 57.34 -5.82
C SER A 53 9.83 56.05 -6.04
N LYS A 54 10.32 55.09 -6.83
CA LYS A 54 9.72 53.75 -6.90
C LYS A 54 10.00 52.99 -5.61
N THR A 55 9.01 53.08 -4.73
CA THR A 55 8.80 52.31 -3.50
C THR A 55 9.47 50.93 -3.53
N ARG A 56 10.53 50.76 -2.72
CA ARG A 56 10.95 49.43 -2.29
C ARG A 56 9.72 48.76 -1.66
N PRO A 57 9.32 47.54 -2.08
CA PRO A 57 8.24 46.83 -1.40
C PRO A 57 8.61 46.72 0.08
N SER A 58 7.69 47.10 0.96
CA SER A 58 7.92 47.07 2.40
C SER A 58 8.40 45.68 2.82
N SER A 59 9.34 45.60 3.78
CA SER A 59 9.86 44.32 4.29
C SER A 59 8.76 43.37 4.79
N LEU A 60 7.57 43.91 5.05
CA LEU A 60 6.35 43.20 5.39
C LEU A 60 5.78 42.39 4.21
N SER A 61 5.74 42.93 2.99
CA SER A 61 5.21 42.21 1.81
C SER A 61 6.11 41.07 1.37
N PHE A 62 7.44 41.22 1.52
CA PHE A 62 8.40 40.14 1.27
C PHE A 62 8.23 38.99 2.27
N ARG A 63 8.01 39.30 3.56
CA ARG A 63 7.73 38.30 4.60
C ARG A 63 6.44 37.53 4.31
N TYR A 64 5.36 38.21 3.92
CA TYR A 64 4.12 37.55 3.53
C TYR A 64 4.28 36.65 2.30
N CYS A 65 5.09 37.07 1.32
CA CYS A 65 5.40 36.24 0.16
C CYS A 65 6.16 34.96 0.55
N CYS A 66 7.14 35.06 1.45
CA CYS A 66 7.84 33.90 2.01
C CYS A 66 6.90 32.96 2.79
N TYR A 67 6.01 33.49 3.64
CA TYR A 67 5.04 32.67 4.37
C TYR A 67 4.06 31.97 3.43
N PHE A 68 3.61 32.64 2.36
CA PHE A 68 2.72 32.05 1.37
C PHE A 68 3.40 30.91 0.59
N LEU A 69 4.67 31.09 0.20
CA LEU A 69 5.46 30.03 -0.44
C LEU A 69 5.69 28.83 0.50
N VAL A 70 6.00 29.07 1.77
CA VAL A 70 6.14 28.00 2.77
C VAL A 70 4.81 27.26 2.97
N LEU A 71 3.68 27.97 3.04
CA LEU A 71 2.36 27.37 3.14
C LEU A 71 2.05 26.49 1.92
N ILE A 72 2.35 26.97 0.70
CA ILE A 72 2.18 26.16 -0.53
C ILE A 72 3.04 24.90 -0.47
N LEU A 73 4.29 24.99 -0.02
CA LEU A 73 5.18 23.83 0.11
C LEU A 73 4.68 22.84 1.17
N ILE A 74 4.15 23.32 2.29
CA ILE A 74 3.53 22.47 3.32
C ILE A 74 2.27 21.79 2.78
N LEU A 75 1.39 22.53 2.10
CA LEU A 75 0.18 21.97 1.49
C LEU A 75 0.52 20.97 0.39
N ALA A 76 1.56 21.21 -0.40
CA ALA A 76 2.04 20.27 -1.41
C ALA A 76 2.65 19.00 -0.77
N TYR A 77 3.40 19.15 0.33
CA TYR A 77 3.95 18.02 1.09
C TYR A 77 2.84 17.17 1.73
N LEU A 78 1.86 17.82 2.37
CA LEU A 78 0.69 17.16 2.95
C LEU A 78 -0.18 16.51 1.86
N GLY A 79 -0.41 17.19 0.74
CA GLY A 79 -1.12 16.65 -0.43
C GLY A 79 -0.41 15.42 -1.00
N ARG A 80 0.90 15.47 -1.19
CA ARG A 80 1.71 14.29 -1.61
C ARG A 80 1.64 13.15 -0.61
N SER A 81 1.59 13.42 0.68
CA SER A 81 1.47 12.36 1.69
C SER A 81 0.09 11.68 1.62
N ILE A 82 -0.98 12.44 1.35
CA ILE A 82 -2.34 11.92 1.16
C ILE A 82 -2.45 11.15 -0.17
N ASP A 83 -1.88 11.67 -1.26
CA ASP A 83 -1.83 10.99 -2.56
C ASP A 83 -0.97 9.72 -2.49
N PHE A 84 0.15 9.74 -1.79
CA PHE A 84 0.99 8.55 -1.59
C PHE A 84 0.28 7.49 -0.74
N TYR A 85 -0.42 7.89 0.32
CA TYR A 85 -1.19 6.98 1.17
C TYR A 85 -2.38 6.37 0.42
N SER A 86 -3.09 7.18 -0.37
CA SER A 86 -4.22 6.74 -1.18
C SER A 86 -3.78 5.93 -2.42
N TYR A 87 -2.64 6.26 -3.04
CA TYR A 87 -2.00 5.46 -4.09
C TYR A 87 -1.56 4.10 -3.56
N ARG A 88 -0.93 4.05 -2.38
CA ARG A 88 -0.52 2.78 -1.76
C ARG A 88 -1.72 1.90 -1.40
N ARG A 89 -2.84 2.50 -0.96
CA ARG A 89 -4.10 1.80 -0.72
C ARG A 89 -4.74 1.30 -2.04
N ARG A 90 -4.75 2.12 -3.11
CA ARG A 90 -5.20 1.71 -4.46
C ARG A 90 -4.32 0.63 -5.09
N SER A 91 -3.01 0.66 -4.85
CA SER A 91 -2.08 -0.33 -5.39
C SER A 91 -2.28 -1.73 -4.79
N GLN A 92 -2.97 -1.85 -3.66
CA GLN A 92 -3.24 -3.14 -3.00
C GLN A 92 -4.63 -3.72 -3.34
N SER A 93 -5.51 -2.93 -3.94
CA SER A 93 -6.87 -3.35 -4.33
C SER A 93 -7.22 -2.75 -5.67
N ASN A 94 -7.50 -3.57 -6.68
CA ASN A 94 -7.86 -3.15 -8.06
C ASN A 94 -9.18 -2.33 -8.17
N CYS A 95 -9.64 -1.70 -7.09
CA CYS A 95 -10.90 -0.97 -7.01
C CYS A 95 -10.65 0.54 -7.15
N LEU A 96 -11.41 1.20 -8.03
CA LEU A 96 -11.40 2.66 -8.19
C LEU A 96 -11.84 3.38 -6.89
N VAL A 97 -12.82 2.80 -6.20
CA VAL A 97 -13.34 3.21 -4.89
C VAL A 97 -13.30 2.00 -3.96
N PRO A 98 -12.53 2.03 -2.85
CA PRO A 98 -12.49 0.93 -1.91
C PRO A 98 -13.82 0.85 -1.15
N LEU A 99 -14.40 -0.35 -1.06
CA LEU A 99 -15.61 -0.56 -0.27
C LEU A 99 -15.26 -0.42 1.23
N PRO A 100 -15.93 0.47 1.98
CA PRO A 100 -15.72 0.57 3.41
C PRO A 100 -15.98 -0.77 4.13
N ASN A 101 -15.20 -1.08 5.17
CA ASN A 101 -15.30 -2.37 5.87
C ASN A 101 -16.71 -2.67 6.40
N TYR A 102 -17.45 -1.65 6.84
CA TYR A 102 -18.83 -1.80 7.32
C TYR A 102 -19.82 -2.19 6.21
N LEU A 103 -19.48 -1.99 4.94
CA LEU A 103 -20.28 -2.40 3.79
C LEU A 103 -19.85 -3.73 3.18
N GLN A 104 -18.77 -4.37 3.66
CA GLN A 104 -18.26 -5.62 3.07
C GLN A 104 -19.32 -6.72 3.03
N ASN A 105 -20.25 -6.73 3.99
CA ASN A 105 -21.33 -7.71 4.08
C ASN A 105 -22.71 -7.11 3.76
N ALA A 106 -22.81 -5.85 3.33
CA ALA A 106 -24.09 -5.18 3.11
C ALA A 106 -24.93 -5.84 2.01
N PHE A 107 -24.29 -6.55 1.08
CA PHE A 107 -24.93 -7.27 -0.01
C PHE A 107 -24.91 -8.79 0.16
N VAL A 108 -24.38 -9.30 1.27
CA VAL A 108 -24.46 -10.73 1.58
C VAL A 108 -25.89 -11.01 2.04
N PRO A 109 -26.65 -11.85 1.34
CA PRO A 109 -28.03 -12.15 1.73
C PRO A 109 -28.05 -12.81 3.11
N ALA A 110 -29.10 -12.53 3.88
CA ALA A 110 -29.32 -13.19 5.16
C ALA A 110 -29.35 -14.71 4.95
N GLN A 111 -28.40 -15.41 5.58
CA GLN A 111 -28.30 -16.86 5.45
C GLN A 111 -29.39 -17.54 6.29
N ASP A 112 -30.10 -18.49 5.68
CA ASP A 112 -31.06 -19.31 6.40
C ASP A 112 -30.31 -20.33 7.28
N CYS A 113 -30.26 -20.10 8.59
CA CYS A 113 -29.57 -21.00 9.52
C CYS A 113 -30.31 -22.33 9.78
N ARG A 114 -31.44 -22.64 9.13
CA ARG A 114 -32.18 -23.89 9.36
C ARG A 114 -31.38 -25.14 9.02
N PHE A 115 -30.50 -25.08 8.02
CA PHE A 115 -29.71 -26.25 7.59
C PHE A 115 -28.79 -26.80 8.69
N CYS A 116 -28.41 -26.00 9.70
CA CYS A 116 -27.53 -26.44 10.78
C CYS A 116 -28.23 -26.74 12.11
N ARG A 117 -29.54 -26.47 12.26
CA ARG A 117 -30.26 -26.63 13.54
C ARG A 117 -30.29 -28.06 14.06
N GLU A 118 -30.36 -29.04 13.16
CA GLU A 118 -30.48 -30.46 13.50
C GLU A 118 -29.13 -31.19 13.49
N ILE A 119 -28.04 -30.46 13.22
CA ILE A 119 -26.69 -31.05 13.16
C ILE A 119 -26.13 -31.09 14.58
N THR A 120 -26.34 -32.21 15.25
CA THR A 120 -25.78 -32.50 16.59
C THR A 120 -24.42 -33.20 16.52
N GLU A 121 -24.15 -33.91 15.42
CA GLU A 121 -22.90 -34.62 15.18
C GLU A 121 -22.46 -34.52 13.71
N ILE A 122 -21.16 -34.65 13.48
CA ILE A 122 -20.59 -34.70 12.13
C ILE A 122 -20.52 -36.15 11.68
N LYS A 123 -21.28 -36.50 10.64
CA LYS A 123 -21.30 -37.86 10.07
C LYS A 123 -19.93 -38.23 9.51
N ARG A 124 -19.59 -39.51 9.66
CA ARG A 124 -18.36 -40.11 9.15
C ARG A 124 -18.73 -41.14 8.09
N GLU A 125 -18.25 -40.93 6.88
CA GLU A 125 -18.51 -41.81 5.75
C GLU A 125 -17.20 -42.48 5.30
N ARG A 126 -17.36 -43.59 4.59
CA ARG A 126 -16.26 -44.34 3.99
C ARG A 126 -16.73 -44.94 2.67
N SER A 127 -15.87 -44.93 1.67
CA SER A 127 -16.11 -45.54 0.35
C SER A 127 -17.40 -45.03 -0.33
N ILE A 128 -17.71 -43.74 -0.14
CA ILE A 128 -18.89 -43.08 -0.69
C ILE A 128 -18.71 -42.81 -2.18
N SER A 129 -19.73 -43.08 -3.00
CA SER A 129 -19.64 -42.75 -4.43
C SER A 129 -19.68 -41.24 -4.65
N SER A 130 -19.12 -40.77 -5.77
CA SER A 130 -19.17 -39.35 -6.12
C SER A 130 -20.61 -38.84 -6.31
N GLU A 131 -21.51 -39.68 -6.83
CA GLU A 131 -22.93 -39.36 -6.97
C GLU A 131 -23.61 -39.20 -5.60
N GLU A 132 -23.36 -40.13 -4.68
CA GLU A 132 -23.93 -40.10 -3.34
C GLU A 132 -23.40 -38.92 -2.52
N PHE A 133 -22.11 -38.61 -2.65
CA PHE A 133 -21.50 -37.42 -2.03
C PHE A 133 -22.14 -36.13 -2.55
N SER A 134 -22.32 -36.02 -3.87
CA SER A 134 -22.96 -34.85 -4.50
C SER A 134 -24.38 -34.64 -3.98
N LYS A 135 -25.16 -35.72 -3.90
CA LYS A 135 -26.56 -35.68 -3.47
C LYS A 135 -26.72 -35.37 -1.98
N LYS A 136 -25.84 -35.89 -1.13
CA LYS A 136 -25.97 -35.78 0.33
C LYS A 136 -25.24 -34.56 0.92
N TYR A 137 -24.10 -34.15 0.35
CA TYR A 137 -23.15 -33.29 1.04
C TYR A 137 -22.67 -32.07 0.23
N ALA A 138 -22.32 -32.21 -1.06
CA ALA A 138 -21.64 -31.15 -1.81
C ALA A 138 -22.40 -29.80 -1.84
N TYR A 139 -23.73 -29.85 -1.90
CA TYR A 139 -24.59 -28.66 -2.07
C TYR A 139 -25.62 -28.48 -0.96
N THR A 140 -25.51 -29.24 0.14
CA THR A 140 -26.51 -29.26 1.22
C THR A 140 -26.11 -28.41 2.44
N LYS A 141 -24.89 -27.87 2.45
CA LYS A 141 -24.29 -27.13 3.60
C LYS A 141 -24.16 -27.98 4.88
N VAL A 142 -24.21 -29.31 4.76
CA VAL A 142 -24.04 -30.26 5.88
C VAL A 142 -22.60 -30.80 5.87
N PRO A 143 -21.86 -30.72 6.98
CA PRO A 143 -20.49 -31.20 7.06
C PRO A 143 -20.44 -32.74 7.13
N VAL A 144 -19.37 -33.30 6.56
CA VAL A 144 -19.10 -34.75 6.59
C VAL A 144 -17.60 -35.00 6.69
N ILE A 145 -17.21 -36.07 7.39
CA ILE A 145 -15.83 -36.56 7.44
C ILE A 145 -15.72 -37.80 6.56
N ILE A 146 -14.95 -37.72 5.48
CA ILE A 146 -14.63 -38.89 4.64
C ILE A 146 -13.34 -39.53 5.16
N THR A 147 -13.48 -40.70 5.76
CA THR A 147 -12.39 -41.35 6.52
C THR A 147 -11.31 -41.98 5.65
N ASP A 148 -11.62 -42.27 4.38
CA ASP A 148 -10.74 -42.91 3.41
C ASP A 148 -10.40 -41.98 2.22
N ALA A 149 -10.52 -40.66 2.40
CA ALA A 149 -10.26 -39.65 1.37
C ALA A 149 -8.85 -39.73 0.74
N GLN A 150 -7.86 -40.26 1.48
CA GLN A 150 -6.44 -40.19 1.16
C GLN A 150 -5.82 -41.56 0.80
N VAL A 151 -6.63 -42.58 0.48
CA VAL A 151 -6.17 -43.98 0.27
C VAL A 151 -4.96 -44.10 -0.67
N ASN A 152 -4.91 -43.29 -1.73
CA ASN A 152 -3.83 -43.34 -2.75
C ASN A 152 -2.77 -42.25 -2.58
N TRP A 153 -2.75 -41.54 -1.45
CA TRP A 153 -1.82 -40.43 -1.24
C TRP A 153 -0.57 -40.92 -0.50
N THR A 154 0.60 -40.70 -1.10
CA THR A 154 1.90 -40.91 -0.42
C THR A 154 2.26 -39.76 0.52
N ALA A 155 1.51 -38.65 0.46
CA ALA A 155 1.69 -37.47 1.30
C ALA A 155 1.79 -37.79 2.80
N GLN A 156 0.99 -38.74 3.32
CA GLN A 156 1.00 -39.10 4.75
C GLN A 156 2.35 -39.62 5.25
N GLN A 157 3.15 -40.20 4.36
CA GLN A 157 4.46 -40.78 4.70
C GLN A 157 5.62 -39.82 4.42
N ILE A 158 5.41 -38.87 3.51
CA ILE A 158 6.48 -38.03 2.95
C ILE A 158 6.42 -36.61 3.51
N PHE A 159 5.23 -36.06 3.72
CA PHE A 159 5.07 -34.67 4.15
C PHE A 159 5.35 -34.54 5.64
N ASN A 160 6.50 -33.96 5.95
CA ASN A 160 6.92 -33.59 7.29
C ASN A 160 7.65 -32.23 7.27
N PHE A 161 8.03 -31.74 8.45
CA PHE A 161 8.69 -30.44 8.58
C PHE A 161 9.94 -30.33 7.71
N ASP A 162 10.81 -31.34 7.74
CA ASP A 162 12.08 -31.33 7.01
C ASP A 162 11.88 -31.40 5.49
N PHE A 163 10.88 -32.16 5.03
CA PHE A 163 10.49 -32.20 3.62
C PHE A 163 10.16 -30.79 3.12
N PHE A 164 9.24 -30.09 3.80
CA PHE A 164 8.84 -28.75 3.38
C PHE A 164 9.98 -27.73 3.56
N LYS A 165 10.73 -27.80 4.66
CA LYS A 165 11.92 -26.96 4.88
C LYS A 165 12.91 -27.09 3.73
N ASN A 166 13.26 -28.31 3.34
CA ASN A 166 14.18 -28.54 2.23
C ASN A 166 13.58 -28.10 0.89
N LEU A 167 12.30 -28.38 0.66
CA LEU A 167 11.60 -28.01 -0.57
C LEU A 167 11.60 -26.49 -0.80
N TYR A 168 11.37 -25.70 0.24
CA TYR A 168 11.26 -24.24 0.16
C TYR A 168 12.58 -23.49 0.40
N LEU A 169 13.49 -23.99 1.22
CA LEU A 169 14.79 -23.33 1.49
C LEU A 169 15.89 -23.74 0.51
N ASN A 170 15.87 -24.98 0.02
CA ASN A 170 16.89 -25.53 -0.88
C ASN A 170 16.39 -25.72 -2.33
N GLY A 171 15.15 -25.32 -2.63
CA GLY A 171 14.63 -25.25 -3.99
C GLY A 171 15.55 -24.41 -4.89
N ASP A 172 15.87 -24.97 -6.06
CA ASP A 172 16.96 -24.61 -6.98
C ASP A 172 17.58 -23.21 -6.82
N LYS A 173 18.83 -23.20 -6.33
CA LYS A 173 19.73 -22.02 -6.36
C LYS A 173 20.19 -21.65 -7.78
N ASN A 174 19.84 -22.45 -8.80
CA ASN A 174 20.46 -22.43 -10.13
C ASN A 174 19.64 -21.74 -11.23
N GLU A 175 18.47 -21.16 -10.94
CA GLU A 175 17.59 -20.69 -12.02
C GLU A 175 17.31 -19.18 -11.95
N LYS A 176 17.57 -18.52 -13.08
CA LYS A 176 17.53 -17.05 -13.29
C LYS A 176 16.11 -16.47 -13.40
N ASP A 177 15.07 -17.28 -13.20
CA ASP A 177 13.68 -16.82 -13.25
C ASP A 177 13.23 -16.31 -11.87
N GLY A 178 13.60 -15.04 -11.62
CA GLY A 178 13.00 -13.98 -10.79
C GLY A 178 11.85 -14.18 -9.78
N GLY A 179 11.60 -15.35 -9.24
CA GLY A 179 10.60 -15.59 -8.20
C GLY A 179 11.22 -16.32 -7.01
N SER A 180 11.48 -15.61 -5.91
CA SER A 180 11.88 -16.30 -4.68
C SER A 180 10.75 -17.25 -4.25
N PRO A 181 11.04 -18.53 -3.92
CA PRO A 181 10.06 -19.43 -3.31
C PRO A 181 9.52 -18.91 -1.96
N LEU A 182 10.07 -17.80 -1.48
CA LEU A 182 9.80 -17.14 -0.21
C LEU A 182 9.29 -15.70 -0.40
N GLY A 183 8.95 -15.28 -1.64
CA GLY A 183 8.63 -13.88 -1.92
C GLY A 183 8.08 -13.56 -3.31
N GLY A 184 7.34 -14.47 -3.94
CA GLY A 184 6.53 -14.13 -5.11
C GLY A 184 5.49 -13.05 -4.73
N LYS A 185 5.20 -12.12 -5.64
CA LYS A 185 4.37 -10.92 -5.41
C LYS A 185 2.95 -11.17 -4.84
N ASN A 186 2.48 -12.43 -4.77
CA ASN A 186 1.11 -12.79 -4.36
C ASN A 186 1.04 -13.97 -3.36
N CYS A 187 2.15 -14.42 -2.75
CA CYS A 187 2.10 -15.51 -1.79
C CYS A 187 1.77 -15.01 -0.38
N GLN A 188 0.83 -15.70 0.27
CA GLN A 188 0.35 -15.36 1.59
C GLN A 188 0.98 -16.28 2.63
N PHE A 189 1.31 -15.69 3.77
CA PHE A 189 1.84 -16.39 4.94
C PHE A 189 0.99 -16.02 6.16
N PHE A 190 0.54 -17.02 6.89
CA PHE A 190 -0.32 -16.89 8.05
C PHE A 190 0.45 -17.36 9.30
N PRO A 191 0.89 -16.44 10.17
CA PRO A 191 1.72 -16.79 11.32
C PRO A 191 0.95 -17.32 12.54
N TYR A 192 -0.38 -17.18 12.60
CA TYR A 192 -1.26 -17.64 13.70
C TYR A 192 -0.63 -17.66 15.11
N LYS A 193 -0.43 -16.46 15.69
CA LYS A 193 0.15 -16.27 17.04
C LYS A 193 1.61 -16.70 17.20
N THR A 194 2.39 -16.68 16.12
CA THR A 194 3.86 -16.80 16.19
C THR A 194 4.54 -15.47 15.88
N GLU A 195 5.82 -15.39 16.21
CA GLU A 195 6.70 -14.27 15.90
C GLU A 195 7.26 -14.29 14.46
N PHE A 196 6.82 -15.26 13.65
CA PHE A 196 7.29 -15.42 12.29
C PHE A 196 6.66 -14.36 11.36
N HIS A 197 7.49 -13.69 10.58
CA HIS A 197 7.09 -12.72 9.56
C HIS A 197 7.11 -13.32 8.14
N SER A 198 7.71 -14.50 7.98
CA SER A 198 7.83 -15.18 6.69
C SER A 198 7.98 -16.68 6.86
N LEU A 199 7.63 -17.42 5.81
CA LEU A 199 7.86 -18.86 5.70
C LEU A 199 9.35 -19.23 5.90
N LYS A 200 10.26 -18.37 5.43
CA LYS A 200 11.71 -18.54 5.61
C LYS A 200 12.11 -18.53 7.08
N GLN A 201 11.54 -17.60 7.84
CA GLN A 201 11.80 -17.48 9.27
C GLN A 201 11.23 -18.70 10.01
N ALA A 202 10.01 -19.12 9.65
CA ALA A 202 9.39 -20.30 10.22
C ALA A 202 10.23 -21.57 9.99
N PHE A 203 10.68 -21.84 8.76
CA PHE A 203 11.54 -23.01 8.48
C PHE A 203 12.96 -22.93 9.06
N ARG A 204 13.36 -21.77 9.57
CA ARG A 204 14.62 -21.55 10.29
C ARG A 204 14.46 -21.53 11.80
N MET A 205 13.27 -21.87 12.32
CA MET A 205 13.08 -22.04 13.75
C MET A 205 14.04 -23.08 14.32
N ASP A 206 14.27 -22.98 15.62
CA ASP A 206 15.12 -23.91 16.34
C ASP A 206 14.64 -25.38 16.15
N PRO A 207 15.54 -26.34 15.87
CA PRO A 207 15.16 -27.75 15.64
C PRO A 207 14.43 -28.39 16.83
N TYR A 208 14.76 -28.04 18.07
CA TYR A 208 14.04 -28.55 19.24
C TYR A 208 12.59 -28.08 19.24
N ARG A 209 12.35 -26.82 18.84
CA ARG A 209 11.00 -26.27 18.69
C ARG A 209 10.25 -26.88 17.52
N ALA A 210 10.90 -27.09 16.37
CA ALA A 210 10.29 -27.78 15.23
C ALA A 210 9.82 -29.20 15.59
N ASN A 211 10.58 -29.89 16.44
CA ASN A 211 10.23 -31.22 16.96
C ASN A 211 9.30 -31.20 18.18
N TYR A 212 8.81 -30.03 18.59
CA TYR A 212 7.94 -29.85 19.76
C TYR A 212 8.51 -30.48 21.03
N SER A 213 9.80 -30.22 21.28
CA SER A 213 10.50 -30.71 22.48
C SER A 213 9.97 -30.01 23.74
N ILE A 214 10.12 -30.68 24.88
CA ILE A 214 9.70 -30.14 26.19
C ILE A 214 10.33 -28.77 26.43
N GLY A 215 9.52 -27.80 26.86
CA GLY A 215 9.96 -26.43 27.14
C GLY A 215 10.03 -25.50 25.92
N THR A 216 9.62 -25.96 24.74
CA THR A 216 9.56 -25.14 23.53
C THR A 216 8.18 -24.52 23.32
N GLU A 217 8.15 -23.31 22.75
CA GLU A 217 6.92 -22.60 22.44
C GLU A 217 6.15 -23.27 21.29
N PRO A 218 4.82 -23.46 21.41
CA PRO A 218 4.02 -24.01 20.33
C PRO A 218 4.07 -23.10 19.09
N TRP A 219 3.80 -23.69 17.93
CA TRP A 219 3.75 -22.95 16.67
C TRP A 219 2.69 -23.54 15.75
N TYR A 220 2.06 -22.68 14.96
CA TYR A 220 1.14 -23.07 13.89
C TYR A 220 1.23 -21.99 12.83
N PHE A 221 1.47 -22.36 11.58
CA PHE A 221 1.50 -21.41 10.48
C PHE A 221 0.95 -22.06 9.22
N GLY A 222 0.46 -21.21 8.32
CA GLY A 222 0.01 -21.62 6.99
C GLY A 222 0.62 -20.77 5.89
N TRP A 223 0.65 -21.27 4.67
CA TRP A 223 1.08 -20.49 3.51
C TRP A 223 0.40 -20.97 2.23
N SER A 224 0.31 -20.08 1.24
CA SER A 224 0.00 -20.47 -0.12
C SER A 224 1.25 -20.82 -0.90
N ASN A 225 1.20 -21.92 -1.64
CA ASN A 225 2.18 -22.28 -2.64
C ASN A 225 1.85 -21.61 -3.98
N CYS A 226 2.63 -20.61 -4.37
CA CYS A 226 2.51 -19.98 -5.70
C CYS A 226 3.62 -20.41 -6.68
N ASP A 227 4.55 -21.26 -6.26
CA ASP A 227 5.58 -21.80 -7.16
C ASP A 227 5.04 -23.06 -7.83
N HIS A 228 4.81 -22.98 -9.14
CA HIS A 228 4.31 -24.09 -9.95
C HIS A 228 5.25 -25.31 -9.94
N ARG A 229 6.57 -25.12 -9.78
CA ARG A 229 7.55 -26.22 -9.71
C ARG A 229 7.39 -26.97 -8.40
N ILE A 230 7.21 -26.23 -7.30
CA ILE A 230 6.88 -26.82 -5.99
C ILE A 230 5.53 -27.52 -6.07
N ALA A 231 4.52 -26.89 -6.66
CA ALA A 231 3.19 -27.48 -6.84
C ALA A 231 3.27 -28.82 -7.58
N ASN A 232 4.07 -28.89 -8.65
CA ASN A 232 4.27 -30.12 -9.42
C ASN A 232 4.99 -31.22 -8.61
N LYS A 233 5.89 -30.86 -7.68
CA LYS A 233 6.49 -31.82 -6.75
C LYS A 233 5.47 -32.32 -5.73
N LEU A 234 4.68 -31.41 -5.15
CA LEU A 234 3.65 -31.74 -4.17
C LEU A 234 2.53 -32.64 -4.75
N ARG A 235 2.06 -32.34 -5.97
CA ARG A 235 1.02 -33.08 -6.70
C ARG A 235 1.41 -34.50 -7.13
N ARG A 236 2.66 -34.91 -6.92
CA ARG A 236 3.06 -36.33 -7.05
C ARG A 236 2.63 -37.15 -5.84
N HIS A 237 2.28 -36.50 -4.73
CA HIS A 237 2.03 -37.16 -3.44
C HIS A 237 0.57 -37.14 -3.00
N TYR A 238 -0.25 -36.27 -3.59
CA TYR A 238 -1.69 -36.27 -3.42
C TYR A 238 -2.38 -35.96 -4.75
N GLY A 239 -3.64 -36.38 -4.85
CA GLY A 239 -4.47 -36.12 -6.00
C GLY A 239 -5.85 -35.65 -5.58
N ARG A 240 -6.75 -35.48 -6.54
CA ARG A 240 -8.15 -35.16 -6.23
C ARG A 240 -8.80 -36.33 -5.48
N PRO A 241 -9.50 -36.10 -4.35
CA PRO A 241 -10.23 -37.16 -3.66
C PRO A 241 -11.28 -37.82 -4.56
N TYR A 242 -11.44 -39.15 -4.42
CA TYR A 242 -12.28 -39.98 -5.30
C TYR A 242 -13.78 -39.66 -5.24
N PHE A 243 -14.24 -39.09 -4.13
CA PHE A 243 -15.66 -38.77 -3.90
C PHE A 243 -16.08 -37.42 -4.50
N LEU A 244 -15.14 -36.60 -4.98
CA LEU A 244 -15.49 -35.29 -5.53
C LEU A 244 -16.11 -35.41 -6.95
N PRO A 245 -17.25 -34.74 -7.22
CA PRO A 245 -17.93 -34.69 -8.52
C PRO A 245 -17.04 -34.22 -9.67
N ASN A 246 -17.13 -34.79 -10.89
CA ASN A 246 -16.24 -34.48 -12.04
C ASN A 246 -16.11 -32.98 -12.35
N ASP A 247 -17.20 -32.23 -12.21
CA ASP A 247 -17.32 -30.77 -12.33
C ASP A 247 -16.74 -29.97 -11.14
N SER A 248 -16.19 -30.63 -10.11
CA SER A 248 -15.47 -29.96 -9.03
C SER A 248 -14.19 -29.33 -9.54
N GLU A 249 -14.12 -28.00 -9.45
CA GLU A 249 -12.94 -27.22 -9.75
C GLU A 249 -11.94 -27.25 -8.59
N SER A 250 -10.66 -27.42 -8.91
CA SER A 250 -9.57 -27.24 -7.94
C SER A 250 -8.88 -25.91 -8.17
N ILE A 251 -8.72 -25.10 -7.12
CA ILE A 251 -7.84 -23.94 -7.19
C ILE A 251 -6.39 -24.38 -7.46
N ARG A 252 -5.67 -23.62 -8.29
CA ARG A 252 -4.27 -23.92 -8.65
C ARG A 252 -3.31 -23.73 -7.47
N THR A 253 -3.74 -23.03 -6.42
CA THR A 253 -2.93 -22.70 -5.26
C THR A 253 -3.11 -23.75 -4.18
N ASP A 254 -2.01 -24.37 -3.76
CA ASP A 254 -2.04 -25.29 -2.64
C ASP A 254 -1.88 -24.48 -1.33
N TRP A 255 -2.79 -24.69 -0.38
CA TRP A 255 -2.68 -24.11 0.96
C TRP A 255 -2.19 -25.18 1.91
N ILE A 256 -1.04 -24.93 2.55
CA ILE A 256 -0.42 -25.86 3.49
C ILE A 256 -0.46 -25.23 4.87
N PHE A 257 -0.83 -26.04 5.87
CA PHE A 257 -0.84 -25.67 7.28
C PHE A 257 -0.10 -26.74 8.08
N MET A 258 0.68 -26.31 9.05
CA MET A 258 1.44 -27.18 9.93
C MET A 258 1.64 -26.52 11.28
N GLY A 259 1.74 -27.34 12.32
CA GLY A 259 1.90 -26.85 13.67
C GLY A 259 1.98 -27.96 14.69
N THR A 260 2.12 -27.51 15.93
CA THR A 260 2.09 -28.32 17.14
C THR A 260 0.72 -28.20 17.80
N PRO A 261 0.40 -29.06 18.78
CA PRO A 261 -0.75 -28.84 19.66
C PRO A 261 -0.76 -27.42 20.27
N ASN A 262 -1.95 -26.98 20.69
CA ASN A 262 -2.25 -25.72 21.38
C ASN A 262 -2.32 -24.43 20.53
N ASN A 263 -1.85 -24.45 19.28
CA ASN A 263 -2.03 -23.33 18.33
C ASN A 263 -2.88 -23.75 17.13
N GLY A 264 -3.57 -22.79 16.51
CA GLY A 264 -4.47 -23.05 15.40
C GLY A 264 -5.03 -21.78 14.77
N ALA A 265 -5.77 -21.94 13.68
CA ALA A 265 -6.47 -20.84 13.04
C ALA A 265 -7.57 -20.27 13.94
N HIS A 266 -7.78 -18.95 13.87
CA HIS A 266 -8.92 -18.30 14.52
C HIS A 266 -10.23 -18.73 13.87
N MET A 267 -11.34 -18.67 14.61
CA MET A 267 -12.67 -18.91 14.06
C MET A 267 -12.95 -17.91 12.93
N HIS A 268 -13.30 -18.41 11.76
CA HIS A 268 -13.66 -17.63 10.58
C HIS A 268 -14.65 -18.41 9.70
N VAL A 269 -15.34 -17.70 8.81
CA VAL A 269 -16.12 -18.29 7.73
C VAL A 269 -15.40 -17.98 6.42
N SER A 270 -15.11 -19.01 5.64
CA SER A 270 -14.51 -18.87 4.31
C SER A 270 -15.59 -18.73 3.26
N LEU A 271 -15.47 -17.69 2.44
CA LEU A 271 -16.25 -17.56 1.22
C LEU A 271 -15.41 -18.16 0.09
N GLU A 272 -15.67 -19.43 -0.23
CA GLU A 272 -15.25 -19.98 -1.52
C GLU A 272 -16.38 -19.71 -2.51
N ALA A 273 -16.08 -19.02 -3.61
CA ALA A 273 -17.05 -18.79 -4.66
C ALA A 273 -17.37 -20.13 -5.33
N SER A 274 -18.44 -20.79 -4.86
CA SER A 274 -19.11 -21.83 -5.63
C SER A 274 -19.71 -21.16 -6.87
N SER A 275 -19.28 -21.59 -8.06
CA SER A 275 -19.80 -21.14 -9.35
C SER A 275 -21.24 -21.61 -9.63
N THR A 276 -21.94 -22.18 -8.65
CA THR A 276 -23.25 -22.80 -8.83
C THR A 276 -24.28 -22.22 -7.88
N ASP A 277 -24.66 -20.95 -8.11
CA ASP A 277 -25.97 -20.43 -7.72
C ASP A 277 -26.65 -19.80 -8.97
N ASN A 278 -26.77 -20.58 -10.05
CA ASN A 278 -27.59 -20.22 -11.22
C ASN A 278 -29.10 -20.31 -10.97
N ASN A 279 -29.54 -20.53 -9.72
CA ASN A 279 -30.95 -20.65 -9.37
C ASN A 279 -31.63 -19.31 -9.01
N PHE A 280 -30.89 -18.19 -9.00
CA PHE A 280 -31.52 -16.88 -8.81
C PHE A 280 -32.21 -16.34 -10.08
N SER A 281 -31.96 -16.96 -11.24
CA SER A 281 -32.49 -16.52 -12.55
C SER A 281 -33.86 -17.11 -12.90
N ASN A 282 -34.29 -18.20 -12.25
CA ASN A 282 -35.50 -18.95 -12.61
C ASN A 282 -36.72 -18.66 -11.74
N SER A 283 -36.62 -17.76 -10.75
CA SER A 283 -37.76 -17.33 -9.93
C SER A 283 -38.39 -16.01 -10.38
N ILE A 284 -37.88 -15.39 -11.46
CA ILE A 284 -38.42 -14.13 -12.01
C ILE A 284 -39.21 -14.37 -13.31
N SER A 285 -39.12 -15.56 -13.92
CA SER A 285 -39.79 -15.89 -15.19
C SER A 285 -41.19 -16.52 -15.06
N ASN A 286 -41.74 -16.64 -13.85
CA ASN A 286 -43.10 -17.18 -13.61
C ASN A 286 -44.03 -16.18 -12.91
N LEU A 287 -43.80 -14.88 -13.12
CA LEU A 287 -44.72 -13.80 -12.75
C LEU A 287 -45.01 -12.94 -13.99
N GLU A 288 -45.54 -13.57 -15.04
CA GLU A 288 -46.43 -12.97 -16.04
C GLU A 288 -47.48 -14.01 -16.47
#